data_AF-A0A2J7QCN4-F1
#
_entry.id   AF-A0A2J7QCN4-F1
#
_cell.length_a   1.000
_cell.length_b   1.000
_cell.length_c   1.000
_cell.angle_alpha   90.00
_cell.angle_beta   90.00
_cell.angle_gamma   90.00
#
_symmetry.space_group_name_H-M   'P 1'
#
loop_
_entity.id
_entity.type
_entity.pdbx_description
1 polymer ?
#
loop_
_entity_poly.entity_id
_entity_poly.type
_entity_poly.pdbx_seq_one_letter_code
_entity_poly.pdbx_strand_id
1 'polypeptide(L)'
;MGSVPVFVNRVIQISNSISKTNVISRIPLCNRISIRVASQSLLIRELTSVNDDDLYEINDLYERDREYNKKATVSMLMELLECPVKEVESMVQRCPELKFVSSKNMQCNIQFFKEKGVSEEVLYHNPWLLKYKTGSLSYKLNILEKMKLADISAVIPLLQLPVPKLRNFESLTKKESRKVPHGNRLKYTSEKLQCNLEDVCKVFQQHKFLFTIPFDRFSAIMDLLLVQKKLQSG
;
A
#
# COMPACT_ATOMS: atom_id res chain seq x y z
N MET A 1 24.81 -26.40 -32.35
CA MET A 1 23.76 -25.42 -32.72
C MET A 1 22.51 -25.77 -31.93
N GLY A 2 22.26 -25.08 -30.82
CA GLY A 2 21.11 -25.32 -29.94
C GLY A 2 20.11 -24.19 -30.10
N SER A 3 18.93 -24.51 -30.62
CA SER A 3 17.88 -23.56 -30.99
C SER A 3 17.18 -22.96 -29.78
N VAL A 4 16.98 -21.64 -29.82
CA VAL A 4 16.25 -20.82 -28.84
C VAL A 4 14.75 -21.15 -28.90
N PRO A 5 14.00 -21.22 -27.78
CA PRO A 5 12.55 -21.33 -27.83
C PRO A 5 11.91 -19.99 -28.19
N VAL A 6 11.14 -20.01 -29.28
CA VAL A 6 10.25 -18.93 -29.73
C VAL A 6 9.02 -18.90 -28.82
N PHE A 7 8.75 -17.76 -28.18
CA PHE A 7 7.51 -17.53 -27.44
C PHE A 7 6.33 -17.41 -28.41
N VAL A 8 5.46 -18.42 -28.41
CA VAL A 8 4.21 -18.42 -29.18
C VAL A 8 3.18 -17.57 -28.44
N ASN A 9 2.87 -16.39 -28.98
CA ASN A 9 1.70 -15.61 -28.57
C ASN A 9 0.42 -16.40 -28.90
N ARG A 10 -0.21 -16.99 -27.89
CA ARG A 10 -1.57 -17.54 -28.03
C ARG A 10 -2.57 -16.39 -28.02
N VAL A 11 -3.01 -16.01 -29.21
CA VAL A 11 -4.25 -15.24 -29.40
C VAL A 11 -5.40 -16.17 -29.04
N ILE A 12 -6.12 -15.88 -27.95
CA ILE A 12 -7.36 -16.57 -27.61
C ILE A 12 -8.44 -16.00 -28.52
N GLN A 13 -8.81 -16.74 -29.57
CA GLN A 13 -10.03 -16.48 -30.32
C GLN A 13 -11.24 -16.87 -29.46
N ILE A 14 -12.06 -15.89 -29.08
CA ILE A 14 -13.39 -16.13 -28.52
C ILE A 14 -14.37 -15.97 -29.69
N SER A 15 -14.85 -17.08 -30.22
CA SER A 15 -15.94 -17.11 -31.20
C SER A 15 -17.27 -16.83 -30.48
N ASN A 16 -17.86 -15.66 -30.73
CA ASN A 16 -19.22 -15.34 -30.28
C ASN A 16 -20.25 -15.85 -31.29
N SER A 17 -20.93 -16.95 -30.97
CA SER A 17 -22.20 -17.30 -31.59
C SER A 17 -23.31 -16.48 -30.91
N ILE A 18 -23.69 -15.36 -31.53
CA ILE A 18 -24.78 -14.49 -31.07
C ILE A 18 -26.11 -15.18 -31.37
N SER A 19 -26.79 -15.69 -30.33
CA SER A 19 -28.23 -15.95 -30.38
C SER A 19 -28.94 -14.78 -29.73
N LYS A 20 -29.74 -14.07 -30.53
CA LYS A 20 -30.58 -12.94 -30.12
C LYS A 20 -31.67 -13.42 -29.17
N THR A 21 -31.57 -13.10 -27.88
CA THR A 21 -32.72 -13.05 -26.97
C THR A 21 -32.54 -11.90 -25.99
N ASN A 22 -33.44 -10.92 -26.08
CA ASN A 22 -33.60 -9.83 -25.13
C ASN A 22 -33.91 -10.40 -23.74
N VAL A 23 -32.93 -10.39 -22.83
CA VAL A 23 -33.16 -10.45 -21.39
C VAL A 23 -32.13 -9.54 -20.73
N ILE A 24 -32.64 -8.50 -20.06
CA ILE A 24 -31.88 -7.71 -19.09
C ILE A 24 -31.55 -8.65 -17.93
N SER A 25 -30.48 -9.44 -18.06
CA SER A 25 -29.96 -10.24 -16.96
C SER A 25 -28.96 -9.40 -16.18
N ARG A 26 -29.30 -9.06 -14.93
CA ARG A 26 -28.38 -8.52 -13.94
C ARG A 26 -27.21 -9.49 -13.77
N ILE A 27 -26.06 -9.17 -14.38
CA ILE A 27 -24.82 -9.91 -14.13
C ILE A 27 -24.20 -9.33 -12.85
N PRO A 28 -23.98 -10.13 -11.79
CA PRO A 28 -23.21 -9.67 -10.65
C PRO A 28 -21.74 -9.57 -11.09
N LEU A 29 -21.24 -8.35 -11.23
CA LEU A 29 -19.82 -8.09 -11.48
C LEU A 29 -19.01 -8.37 -10.20
N CYS A 30 -18.89 -9.64 -9.85
CA CYS A 30 -17.90 -10.13 -8.89
C CYS A 30 -16.94 -11.06 -9.61
N ASN A 31 -16.13 -10.50 -10.51
CA ASN A 31 -14.85 -11.07 -10.90
C ASN A 31 -13.85 -9.93 -10.99
N ARG A 32 -13.15 -9.69 -9.88
CA ARG A 32 -12.03 -8.73 -9.79
C ARG A 32 -10.85 -9.27 -10.61
N ILE A 33 -10.87 -9.05 -11.91
CA ILE A 33 -9.63 -8.93 -12.67
C ILE A 33 -9.18 -7.49 -12.43
N SER A 34 -8.10 -7.29 -11.67
CA SER A 34 -7.43 -6.00 -11.57
C SER A 34 -6.75 -5.69 -12.90
N ILE A 35 -7.53 -5.24 -13.88
CA ILE A 35 -6.97 -4.63 -15.08
C ILE A 35 -6.56 -3.22 -14.67
N ARG A 36 -5.24 -3.00 -14.53
CA ARG A 36 -4.67 -1.65 -14.50
C ARG A 36 -4.84 -1.07 -15.90
N VAL A 37 -5.94 -0.35 -16.13
CA VAL A 37 -6.17 0.35 -17.39
C VAL A 37 -6.05 1.82 -17.09
N ALA A 38 -4.97 2.42 -17.57
CA ALA A 38 -4.98 3.85 -17.84
C ALA A 38 -6.10 4.06 -18.87
N SER A 39 -7.23 4.59 -18.42
CA SER A 39 -8.40 4.94 -19.24
C SER A 39 -9.26 3.75 -19.69
N GLN A 40 -10.22 3.35 -18.86
CA GLN A 40 -11.33 2.45 -19.25
C GLN A 40 -12.08 2.94 -20.52
N SER A 41 -12.03 4.23 -20.83
CA SER A 41 -12.60 4.81 -22.06
C SER A 41 -11.96 4.27 -23.35
N LEU A 42 -10.69 3.86 -23.32
CA LEU A 42 -10.03 3.26 -24.48
C LEU A 42 -10.46 1.79 -24.68
N LEU A 43 -10.65 1.04 -23.59
CA LEU A 43 -11.12 -0.35 -23.68
C LEU A 43 -12.58 -0.47 -24.16
N ILE A 44 -13.44 0.47 -23.80
CA ILE A 44 -14.84 0.47 -24.26
C ILE A 44 -14.92 0.72 -25.77
N ARG A 45 -14.06 1.60 -26.31
CA ARG A 45 -13.97 1.85 -27.76
C ARG A 45 -13.53 0.64 -28.57
N GLU A 46 -12.66 -0.19 -28.00
CA GLU A 46 -12.07 -1.33 -28.72
C GLU A 46 -12.97 -2.58 -28.68
N LEU A 47 -13.90 -2.67 -27.71
CA LEU A 47 -14.79 -3.82 -27.52
C LEU A 47 -16.23 -3.61 -28.00
N THR A 48 -16.65 -2.37 -28.25
CA THR A 48 -18.03 -2.05 -28.64
C THR A 48 -18.07 -0.83 -29.55
N SER A 49 -18.80 -0.89 -30.66
CA SER A 49 -19.13 0.26 -31.52
C SER A 49 -20.15 1.17 -30.82
N VAL A 50 -19.73 1.80 -29.72
CA VAL A 50 -20.58 2.68 -28.90
C VAL A 50 -20.68 4.04 -29.59
N ASN A 51 -21.90 4.56 -29.77
CA ASN A 51 -22.10 5.90 -30.32
C ASN A 51 -21.62 6.96 -29.31
N ASP A 52 -21.25 8.15 -29.79
CA ASP A 52 -20.74 9.20 -28.91
C ASP A 52 -21.77 9.61 -27.84
N ASP A 53 -23.08 9.58 -28.13
CA ASP A 53 -24.15 9.86 -27.15
C ASP A 53 -24.20 8.83 -26.00
N ASP A 54 -24.06 7.53 -26.32
CA ASP A 54 -24.01 6.46 -25.33
C ASP A 54 -22.76 6.60 -24.44
N LEU A 55 -21.65 7.11 -25.01
CA LEU A 55 -20.41 7.36 -24.28
C LEU A 55 -20.56 8.49 -23.23
N TYR A 56 -21.34 9.53 -23.55
CA TYR A 56 -21.65 10.61 -22.61
C TYR A 56 -22.52 10.13 -21.44
N GLU A 57 -23.57 9.35 -21.70
CA GLU A 57 -24.42 8.79 -20.64
C GLU A 57 -23.64 7.85 -19.71
N ILE A 58 -22.80 6.99 -20.29
CA ILE A 58 -21.92 6.09 -19.53
C ILE A 58 -20.97 6.91 -18.64
N ASN A 59 -20.35 7.96 -19.18
CA ASN A 59 -19.43 8.80 -18.42
C ASN A 59 -20.14 9.59 -17.30
N ASP A 60 -21.35 10.08 -17.54
CA ASP A 60 -22.16 10.78 -16.53
C ASP A 60 -22.60 9.84 -15.39
N LEU A 61 -22.98 8.60 -15.71
CA LEU A 61 -23.26 7.56 -14.70
C LEU A 61 -22.00 7.24 -13.86
N TYR A 62 -20.83 7.12 -14.49
CA TYR A 62 -19.58 6.88 -13.78
C TYR A 62 -19.18 8.04 -12.85
N GLU A 63 -19.35 9.30 -13.29
CA GLU A 63 -19.06 10.46 -12.45
C GLU A 63 -20.07 10.58 -11.28
N ARG A 64 -21.35 10.26 -11.50
CA ARG A 64 -22.36 10.19 -10.41
C ARG A 64 -22.01 9.13 -9.36
N ASP A 65 -21.66 7.92 -9.78
CA ASP A 65 -21.25 6.84 -8.87
C ASP A 65 -19.99 7.21 -8.10
N ARG A 66 -19.03 7.87 -8.75
CA ARG A 66 -17.79 8.35 -8.12
C ARG A 66 -18.06 9.39 -7.05
N GLU A 67 -18.94 10.34 -7.32
CA GLU A 67 -19.28 11.41 -6.37
C GLU A 67 -20.11 10.87 -5.19
N TYR A 68 -21.04 9.95 -5.45
CA TYR A 68 -21.78 9.25 -4.39
C TYR A 68 -20.83 8.47 -3.47
N ASN A 69 -19.94 7.66 -4.05
CA ASN A 69 -18.96 6.88 -3.29
C ASN A 69 -18.02 7.76 -2.48
N LYS A 70 -17.63 8.93 -3.02
CA LYS A 70 -16.84 9.92 -2.27
C LYS A 70 -17.61 10.44 -1.06
N LYS A 71 -18.84 10.91 -1.24
CA LYS A 71 -19.68 11.44 -0.14
C LYS A 71 -19.91 10.39 0.95
N ALA A 72 -20.31 9.18 0.57
CA ALA A 72 -20.52 8.07 1.50
C ALA A 72 -19.24 7.73 2.28
N THR A 73 -18.09 7.69 1.61
CA THR A 73 -16.79 7.44 2.24
C THR A 73 -16.41 8.54 3.23
N VAL A 74 -16.61 9.81 2.87
CA VAL A 74 -16.31 10.95 3.73
C VAL A 74 -17.19 10.94 4.98
N SER A 75 -18.51 10.80 4.84
CA SER A 75 -19.44 10.74 5.98
C SER A 75 -19.06 9.62 6.95
N MET A 76 -18.79 8.42 6.44
CA MET A 76 -18.40 7.29 7.27
C MET A 76 -17.07 7.52 8.00
N LEU A 77 -16.05 8.07 7.33
CA LEU A 77 -14.74 8.30 7.94
C LEU A 77 -14.77 9.40 8.99
N MET A 78 -15.60 10.43 8.80
CA MET A 78 -15.85 11.46 9.83
C MET A 78 -16.41 10.84 11.11
N GLU A 79 -17.41 9.96 10.99
CA GLU A 79 -18.02 9.30 12.15
C GLU A 79 -17.04 8.37 12.88
N LEU A 80 -16.12 7.71 12.15
CA LEU A 80 -15.23 6.68 12.74
C LEU A 80 -13.93 7.23 13.33
N LEU A 81 -13.44 8.35 12.79
CA LEU A 81 -12.16 8.96 13.18
C LEU A 81 -12.34 10.27 13.96
N GLU A 82 -13.59 10.73 14.17
CA GLU A 82 -13.89 11.98 14.86
C GLU A 82 -13.16 13.22 14.27
N CYS A 83 -12.74 13.14 12.99
CA CYS A 83 -12.03 14.20 12.29
C CYS A 83 -12.98 15.16 11.57
N PRO A 84 -12.61 16.46 11.42
CA PRO A 84 -13.39 17.42 10.65
C PRO A 84 -13.46 17.04 9.17
N VAL A 85 -14.57 17.43 8.52
CA VAL A 85 -14.86 17.14 7.09
C VAL A 85 -13.64 17.41 6.20
N LYS A 86 -13.01 18.59 6.36
CA LYS A 86 -11.88 19.04 5.54
C LYS A 86 -10.67 18.10 5.61
N GLU A 87 -10.42 17.53 6.78
CA GLU A 87 -9.35 16.55 6.95
C GLU A 87 -9.72 15.28 6.21
N VAL A 88 -10.89 14.71 6.46
CA VAL A 88 -11.33 13.49 5.77
C VAL A 88 -11.35 13.67 4.24
N GLU A 89 -11.76 14.82 3.73
CA GLU A 89 -11.70 15.14 2.30
C GLU A 89 -10.25 15.14 1.76
N SER A 90 -9.31 15.79 2.47
CA SER A 90 -7.88 15.74 2.16
C SER A 90 -7.34 14.30 2.18
N MET A 91 -7.83 13.49 3.12
CA MET A 91 -7.48 12.08 3.25
C MET A 91 -7.92 11.26 2.03
N VAL A 92 -9.17 11.44 1.58
CA VAL A 92 -9.72 10.80 0.38
C VAL A 92 -9.07 11.34 -0.89
N GLN A 93 -8.63 12.60 -0.92
CA GLN A 93 -7.86 13.15 -2.04
C GLN A 93 -6.47 12.52 -2.14
N ARG A 94 -5.77 12.32 -1.01
CA ARG A 94 -4.45 11.66 -0.95
C ARG A 94 -4.54 10.16 -1.24
N CYS A 95 -5.68 9.52 -0.96
CA CYS A 95 -5.91 8.11 -1.26
C CYS A 95 -7.29 7.90 -1.92
N PRO A 96 -7.42 8.19 -3.24
CA PRO A 96 -8.69 8.08 -3.95
C PRO A 96 -9.29 6.68 -3.97
N GLU A 97 -8.47 5.64 -3.76
CA GLU A 97 -8.92 4.26 -3.78
C GLU A 97 -9.88 3.94 -2.62
N LEU A 98 -9.89 4.75 -1.55
CA LEU A 98 -10.81 4.58 -0.43
C LEU A 98 -12.28 4.60 -0.86
N LYS A 99 -12.61 5.32 -1.94
CA LYS A 99 -13.95 5.37 -2.54
C LYS A 99 -14.48 3.99 -2.97
N PHE A 100 -13.59 3.03 -3.20
CA PHE A 100 -13.93 1.68 -3.68
C PHE A 100 -13.68 0.60 -2.62
N VAL A 101 -13.27 1.00 -1.42
CA VAL A 101 -13.08 0.08 -0.29
C VAL A 101 -14.44 -0.09 0.39
N SER A 102 -14.79 -1.32 0.77
CA SER A 102 -16.02 -1.55 1.54
C SER A 102 -15.93 -0.89 2.92
N SER A 103 -17.00 -0.26 3.38
CA SER A 103 -17.12 0.34 4.71
C SER A 103 -16.68 -0.60 5.83
N LYS A 104 -17.11 -1.87 5.75
CA LYS A 104 -16.72 -2.92 6.71
C LYS A 104 -15.20 -3.10 6.82
N ASN A 105 -14.47 -3.10 5.71
CA ASN A 105 -13.01 -3.24 5.72
C ASN A 105 -12.32 -2.03 6.35
N MET A 106 -12.80 -0.81 6.07
CA MET A 106 -12.27 0.41 6.68
C MET A 106 -12.52 0.39 8.20
N GLN A 107 -13.74 0.07 8.64
CA GLN A 107 -14.09 -0.09 10.05
C GLN A 107 -13.21 -1.13 10.75
N CYS A 108 -13.03 -2.32 10.16
CA CYS A 108 -12.16 -3.35 10.72
C CYS A 108 -10.71 -2.87 10.86
N ASN A 109 -10.19 -2.12 9.88
CA ASN A 109 -8.83 -1.58 9.95
C ASN A 109 -8.69 -0.49 11.01
N ILE A 110 -9.63 0.45 11.09
CA ILE A 110 -9.63 1.51 12.12
C ILE A 110 -9.66 0.88 13.50
N GLN A 111 -10.60 -0.04 13.74
CA GLN A 111 -10.71 -0.75 15.02
C GLN A 111 -9.43 -1.53 15.35
N PHE A 112 -8.90 -2.28 14.38
CA PHE A 112 -7.65 -3.04 14.54
C PHE A 112 -6.46 -2.16 14.97
N PHE A 113 -6.32 -0.97 14.38
CA PHE A 113 -5.23 -0.06 14.74
C PHE A 113 -5.49 0.66 16.07
N LYS A 114 -6.74 1.05 16.37
CA LYS A 114 -7.13 1.60 17.68
C LYS A 114 -6.83 0.61 18.82
N GLU A 115 -7.18 -0.67 18.66
CA GLU A 115 -6.86 -1.74 19.62
C GLU A 115 -5.37 -1.96 19.82
N LYS A 116 -4.56 -1.64 18.80
CA LYS A 116 -3.09 -1.68 18.85
C LYS A 116 -2.47 -0.37 19.37
N GLY A 117 -3.27 0.58 19.84
CA GLY A 117 -2.82 1.84 20.43
C GLY A 117 -2.37 2.90 19.41
N VAL A 118 -2.74 2.75 18.14
CA VAL A 118 -2.43 3.75 17.10
C VAL A 118 -3.48 4.85 17.13
N SER A 119 -3.03 6.11 17.20
CA SER A 119 -3.92 7.28 17.22
C SER A 119 -4.60 7.52 15.86
N GLU A 120 -5.70 8.24 15.88
CA GLU A 120 -6.44 8.64 14.68
C GLU A 120 -5.60 9.55 13.78
N GLU A 121 -4.78 10.43 14.36
CA GLU A 121 -3.83 11.28 13.64
C GLU A 121 -2.88 10.44 12.77
N VAL A 122 -2.37 9.32 13.30
CA VAL A 122 -1.49 8.42 12.54
C VAL A 122 -2.23 7.77 11.37
N LEU A 123 -3.50 7.37 11.57
CA LEU A 123 -4.36 6.84 10.50
C LEU A 123 -4.67 7.91 9.44
N TYR A 124 -4.91 9.15 9.87
CA TYR A 124 -5.13 10.30 9.01
C TYR A 124 -3.93 10.58 8.10
N HIS A 125 -2.71 10.49 8.64
CA HIS A 125 -1.49 10.63 7.85
C HIS A 125 -1.21 9.41 6.95
N ASN A 126 -1.78 8.25 7.27
CA ASN A 126 -1.56 6.99 6.55
C ASN A 126 -2.87 6.35 6.01
N PRO A 127 -3.65 7.04 5.16
CA PRO A 127 -4.95 6.55 4.70
C PRO A 127 -4.89 5.24 3.92
N TRP A 128 -3.75 4.98 3.30
CA TRP A 128 -3.49 3.74 2.60
C TRP A 128 -3.62 2.51 3.50
N LEU A 129 -3.56 2.62 4.83
CA LEU A 129 -3.82 1.52 5.74
C LEU A 129 -5.26 1.00 5.60
N LEU A 130 -6.21 1.88 5.31
CA LEU A 130 -7.63 1.53 5.28
C LEU A 130 -8.01 0.71 4.04
N LYS A 131 -7.21 0.75 2.96
CA LYS A 131 -7.50 0.01 1.72
C LYS A 131 -7.02 -1.44 1.72
N TYR A 132 -6.09 -1.81 2.60
CA TYR A 132 -5.60 -3.18 2.68
C TYR A 132 -6.57 -4.09 3.45
N LYS A 133 -6.51 -5.40 3.21
CA LYS A 133 -7.24 -6.38 4.02
C LYS A 133 -6.64 -6.42 5.42
N THR A 134 -7.47 -6.36 6.47
CA THR A 134 -7.03 -6.38 7.87
C THR A 134 -6.11 -7.57 8.20
N GLY A 135 -6.46 -8.77 7.74
CA GLY A 135 -5.63 -9.97 7.92
C GLY A 135 -4.23 -9.86 7.30
N SER A 136 -4.10 -9.13 6.17
CA SER A 136 -2.79 -8.89 5.58
C SER A 136 -1.94 -7.91 6.40
N LEU A 137 -2.55 -6.89 7.00
CA LEU A 137 -1.85 -5.93 7.86
C LEU A 137 -1.43 -6.57 9.17
N SER A 138 -2.34 -7.32 9.81
CA SER A 138 -2.08 -8.12 11.01
C SER A 138 -0.90 -9.07 10.80
N TYR A 139 -0.90 -9.83 9.70
CA TYR A 139 0.21 -10.73 9.40
C TYR A 139 1.55 -10.00 9.22
N LYS A 140 1.56 -8.84 8.55
CA LYS A 140 2.79 -8.03 8.42
C LYS A 140 3.27 -7.49 9.76
N LEU A 141 2.37 -7.02 10.62
CA LEU A 141 2.72 -6.56 11.96
C LEU A 141 3.31 -7.68 12.81
N ASN A 142 2.76 -8.89 12.74
CA ASN A 142 3.32 -10.06 13.44
C ASN A 142 4.76 -10.38 13.00
N ILE A 143 5.14 -10.05 11.75
CA ILE A 143 6.53 -10.19 11.28
C ILE A 143 7.41 -9.09 11.92
N LEU A 144 6.93 -7.85 11.97
CA LEU A 144 7.66 -6.72 12.54
C LEU A 144 7.84 -6.86 14.06
N GLU A 145 6.84 -7.37 14.78
CA GLU A 145 6.94 -7.67 16.22
C GLU A 145 8.08 -8.65 16.50
N LYS A 146 8.28 -9.68 15.65
CA LYS A 146 9.40 -10.64 15.77
C LYS A 146 10.77 -10.01 15.53
N MET A 147 10.83 -8.85 14.88
CA MET A 147 12.05 -8.05 14.73
C MET A 147 12.34 -7.19 15.98
N LYS A 148 11.61 -7.37 17.09
CA LYS A 148 11.68 -6.54 18.32
C LYS A 148 11.27 -5.09 18.11
N LEU A 149 10.41 -4.81 17.14
CA LEU A 149 9.85 -3.48 16.88
C LEU A 149 8.47 -3.41 17.56
N ALA A 150 8.42 -2.92 18.79
CA ALA A 150 7.21 -2.91 19.61
C ALA A 150 6.32 -1.68 19.37
N ASP A 151 6.92 -0.56 18.94
CA ASP A 151 6.17 0.64 18.61
C ASP A 151 5.53 0.50 17.22
N ILE A 152 4.22 0.26 17.21
CA ILE A 152 3.44 0.02 16.00
C ILE A 152 3.36 1.28 15.14
N SER A 153 3.19 2.44 15.76
CA SER A 153 3.09 3.73 15.06
C SER A 153 4.37 4.04 14.30
N ALA A 154 5.53 3.82 14.93
CA ALA A 154 6.83 4.05 14.29
C ALA A 154 7.10 3.11 13.09
N VAL A 155 6.50 1.91 13.06
CA VAL A 155 6.83 0.90 12.05
C VAL A 155 5.84 0.83 10.89
N ILE A 156 4.78 1.64 10.93
CA ILE A 156 3.79 1.77 9.84
C ILE A 156 4.45 1.94 8.46
N PRO A 157 5.51 2.74 8.27
CA PRO A 157 6.17 2.84 6.96
C PRO A 157 6.55 1.47 6.38
N LEU A 158 7.03 0.54 7.21
CA LEU A 158 7.45 -0.79 6.78
C LEU A 158 6.29 -1.68 6.31
N LEU A 159 5.04 -1.41 6.73
CA LEU A 159 3.87 -2.20 6.30
C LEU A 159 3.57 -2.05 4.80
N GLN A 160 4.15 -1.05 4.13
CA GLN A 160 4.08 -0.91 2.67
C GLN A 160 4.93 -1.96 1.93
N LEU A 161 5.89 -2.60 2.61
CA LEU A 161 6.75 -3.61 2.00
C LEU A 161 5.97 -4.91 1.70
N PRO A 162 6.29 -5.62 0.61
CA PRO A 162 5.74 -6.94 0.35
C PRO A 162 6.14 -7.95 1.44
N VAL A 163 5.24 -8.88 1.73
CA VAL A 163 5.45 -9.95 2.73
C VAL A 163 6.79 -10.70 2.56
N PRO A 164 7.20 -11.14 1.34
CA PRO A 164 8.49 -11.84 1.19
C PRO A 164 9.69 -10.98 1.59
N LYS A 165 9.63 -9.67 1.39
CA LYS A 165 10.71 -8.75 1.79
C LYS A 165 10.77 -8.60 3.30
N LEU A 166 9.61 -8.46 3.96
CA LEU A 166 9.53 -8.41 5.42
C LEU A 166 10.08 -9.70 6.06
N ARG A 167 9.75 -10.87 5.50
CA ARG A 167 10.31 -12.17 5.94
C ARG A 167 11.83 -12.26 5.77
N ASN A 168 12.36 -11.76 4.66
CA ASN A 168 13.81 -11.71 4.46
C ASN A 168 14.47 -10.79 5.50
N PHE A 169 13.87 -9.64 5.79
CA PHE A 169 14.39 -8.70 6.80
C PHE A 169 14.29 -9.26 8.22
N GLU A 170 13.22 -9.98 8.55
CA GLU A 170 13.10 -10.74 9.80
C GLU A 170 14.22 -11.77 9.92
N SER A 171 14.47 -12.56 8.88
CA SER A 171 15.55 -13.56 8.89
C SER A 171 16.94 -12.92 9.05
N LEU A 172 17.22 -11.83 8.34
CA LEU A 172 18.48 -11.10 8.46
C LEU A 172 18.65 -10.52 9.86
N THR A 173 17.61 -9.87 10.40
CA THR A 173 17.60 -9.33 11.76
C THR A 173 17.88 -10.42 12.79
N LYS A 174 17.29 -11.61 12.63
CA LYS A 174 17.58 -12.75 13.51
C LYS A 174 19.03 -13.21 13.43
N LYS A 175 19.58 -13.35 12.21
CA LYS A 175 20.98 -13.76 11.98
C LYS A 175 21.98 -12.77 12.60
N GLU A 176 21.68 -11.49 12.51
CA GLU A 176 22.58 -10.42 12.95
C GLU A 176 22.31 -9.95 14.38
N SER A 177 21.28 -10.48 15.03
CA SER A 177 20.82 -10.05 16.36
C SER A 177 21.91 -10.06 17.46
N ARG A 178 22.93 -10.92 17.33
CA ARG A 178 24.07 -11.01 18.27
C ARG A 178 25.13 -9.93 18.02
N LYS A 179 25.15 -9.35 16.83
CA LYS A 179 26.18 -8.43 16.35
C LYS A 179 25.70 -6.99 16.34
N VAL A 180 24.44 -6.78 16.00
CA VAL A 180 23.83 -5.45 15.92
C VAL A 180 23.43 -5.00 17.33
N PRO A 181 23.80 -3.80 17.78
CA PRO A 181 23.28 -3.23 19.03
C PRO A 181 21.74 -3.27 19.06
N HIS A 182 21.17 -3.61 20.21
CA HIS A 182 19.72 -3.86 20.38
C HIS A 182 19.14 -5.01 19.54
N GLY A 183 20.00 -5.73 18.82
CA GLY A 183 19.64 -6.82 17.92
C GLY A 183 18.83 -6.40 16.70
N ASN A 184 18.75 -5.10 16.38
CA ASN A 184 17.97 -4.59 15.25
C ASN A 184 18.62 -3.33 14.65
N ARG A 185 18.83 -3.33 13.33
CA ARG A 185 19.46 -2.23 12.61
C ARG A 185 18.69 -0.92 12.69
N LEU A 186 17.36 -0.95 12.64
CA LEU A 186 16.51 0.23 12.70
C LEU A 186 16.68 0.95 14.03
N LYS A 187 16.70 0.19 15.14
CA LYS A 187 16.96 0.74 16.48
C LYS A 187 18.38 1.29 16.60
N TYR A 188 19.36 0.51 16.14
CA TYR A 188 20.76 0.96 16.09
C TYR A 188 20.91 2.27 15.31
N THR A 189 20.28 2.40 14.15
CA THR A 189 20.35 3.61 13.34
C THR A 189 19.65 4.79 14.00
N SER A 190 18.47 4.57 14.58
CA SER A 190 17.71 5.61 15.31
C SER A 190 18.52 6.18 16.47
N GLU A 191 19.13 5.32 17.28
CA GLU A 191 19.99 5.75 18.39
C GLU A 191 21.26 6.45 17.90
N LYS A 192 21.96 5.86 16.92
CA LYS A 192 23.24 6.38 16.43
C LYS A 192 23.11 7.73 15.73
N LEU A 193 22.00 7.96 15.04
CA LEU A 193 21.71 9.24 14.38
C LEU A 193 20.90 10.21 15.25
N GLN A 194 20.49 9.80 16.45
CA GLN A 194 19.62 10.56 17.35
C GLN A 194 18.35 11.06 16.66
N CYS A 195 17.68 10.18 15.91
CA CYS A 195 16.46 10.48 15.17
C CYS A 195 15.33 9.50 15.48
N ASN A 196 14.11 9.90 15.15
CA ASN A 196 12.92 9.10 15.43
C ASN A 196 12.94 7.78 14.63
N LEU A 197 12.51 6.70 15.28
CA LEU A 197 12.45 5.38 14.66
C LEU A 197 11.54 5.37 13.41
N GLU A 198 10.49 6.18 13.41
CA GLU A 198 9.60 6.34 12.26
C GLU A 198 10.36 6.84 11.01
N ASP A 199 11.22 7.84 11.17
CA ASP A 199 11.99 8.41 10.06
C ASP A 199 13.02 7.41 9.53
N VAL A 200 13.65 6.66 10.43
CA VAL A 200 14.53 5.54 10.03
C VAL A 200 13.73 4.50 9.25
N CYS A 201 12.52 4.15 9.71
CA CYS A 201 11.65 3.20 9.00
C CYS A 201 11.25 3.70 7.61
N LYS A 202 10.98 5.00 7.45
CA LYS A 202 10.73 5.63 6.13
C LYS A 202 11.94 5.50 5.22
N VAL A 203 13.13 5.85 5.70
CA VAL A 203 14.38 5.75 4.92
C VAL A 203 14.67 4.30 4.52
N PHE A 204 14.50 3.35 5.43
CA PHE A 204 14.73 1.92 5.15
C PHE A 204 13.68 1.32 4.21
N GLN A 205 12.43 1.79 4.27
CA GLN A 205 11.38 1.41 3.33
C GLN A 205 11.73 1.86 1.89
N GLN A 206 12.27 3.07 1.75
CA GLN A 206 12.69 3.64 0.47
C GLN A 206 13.97 2.98 -0.04
N HIS A 207 14.97 2.83 0.84
CA HIS A 207 16.31 2.34 0.53
C HIS A 207 16.54 0.93 1.08
N LYS A 208 15.84 -0.05 0.48
CA LYS A 208 15.80 -1.46 0.92
C LYS A 208 17.16 -2.13 1.05
N PHE A 209 18.18 -1.64 0.33
CA PHE A 209 19.54 -2.17 0.39
C PHE A 209 20.19 -2.00 1.78
N LEU A 210 19.70 -1.05 2.59
CA LEU A 210 20.18 -0.80 3.96
C LEU A 210 19.96 -2.01 4.89
N PHE A 211 18.97 -2.86 4.59
CA PHE A 211 18.78 -4.12 5.30
C PHE A 211 19.78 -5.21 4.90
N THR A 212 20.36 -5.14 3.69
CA THR A 212 21.12 -6.25 3.09
C THR A 212 22.63 -6.06 3.09
N ILE A 213 23.12 -4.82 3.13
CA ILE A 213 24.57 -4.56 3.25
C ILE A 213 25.10 -5.25 4.52
N PRO A 214 26.25 -5.95 4.52
CA PRO A 214 26.82 -6.52 5.74
C PRO A 214 26.94 -5.50 6.86
N PHE A 215 26.55 -5.87 8.09
CA PHE A 215 26.44 -4.90 9.19
C PHE A 215 27.75 -4.14 9.48
N ASP A 216 28.93 -4.77 9.39
CA ASP A 216 30.21 -4.08 9.60
C ASP A 216 30.40 -2.92 8.63
N ARG A 217 30.11 -3.17 7.36
CA ARG A 217 30.20 -2.15 6.31
C ARG A 217 29.20 -1.04 6.56
N PHE A 218 27.97 -1.41 6.92
CA PHE A 218 26.93 -0.44 7.27
C PHE A 218 27.36 0.47 8.44
N SER A 219 27.89 -0.11 9.52
CA SER A 219 28.37 0.64 10.68
C SER A 219 29.54 1.54 10.32
N ALA A 220 30.55 1.01 9.62
CA ALA A 220 31.74 1.78 9.24
C ALA A 220 31.39 3.00 8.36
N ILE A 221 30.45 2.84 7.44
CA ILE A 221 29.94 3.96 6.62
C ILE A 221 29.27 5.02 7.51
N MET A 222 28.41 4.59 8.44
CA MET A 222 27.75 5.52 9.38
C MET A 222 28.77 6.30 10.23
N ASP A 223 29.79 5.62 10.74
CA ASP A 223 30.86 6.24 11.52
C ASP A 223 31.64 7.29 10.70
N LEU A 224 32.02 6.94 9.48
CA LEU A 224 32.74 7.85 8.57
C LEU A 224 31.93 9.12 8.28
N LEU A 225 30.63 8.97 7.97
CA LEU A 225 29.76 10.10 7.65
C LEU A 225 29.53 11.02 8.85
N LEU A 226 29.43 10.47 10.07
CA LEU A 226 29.25 11.27 11.28
C LEU A 226 30.52 12.05 11.66
N VAL A 227 31.72 11.50 11.42
CA VAL A 227 32.99 12.20 11.63
C VAL A 227 33.11 13.41 10.69
N GLN A 228 32.79 13.24 9.41
CA GLN A 228 32.84 14.33 8.44
C GLN A 228 31.90 15.48 8.79
N LYS A 229 30.69 15.17 9.28
CA LYS A 229 29.75 16.20 9.74
C LYS A 229 30.34 17.08 10.86
N LYS A 230 31.04 16.47 11.82
CA LYS A 230 31.68 17.20 12.92
C LYS A 230 32.81 18.12 12.42
N LEU A 231 33.58 17.69 11.42
CA LEU A 231 34.66 18.49 10.83
C LEU A 231 34.17 19.69 9.99
N GLN A 232 32.92 19.66 9.51
CA GLN A 232 32.34 20.77 8.74
C GLN A 232 31.59 21.79 9.61
N SER A 233 31.35 21.48 10.89
CA SER A 233 30.58 22.32 11.82
C SER A 233 31.45 23.00 12.88
N GLY A 234 32.77 22.78 12.85
CA GLY A 234 33.77 23.47 13.67
C GLY A 234 34.68 24.31 12.79
#